data_AF-A0A258QSY8-F1
#
_entry.id   AF-A0A258QSY8-F1
#
_cell.length_a   1.000
_cell.length_b   1.000
_cell.length_c   1.000
_cell.angle_alpha   90.00
_cell.angle_beta   90.00
_cell.angle_gamma   90.00
#
_symmetry.space_group_name_H-M   'P 1'
#
loop_
_entity.id
_entity.type
_entity.pdbx_description
1 polymer ?
#
loop_
_entity_poly.entity_id
_entity_poly.type
_entity_poly.pdbx_seq_one_letter_code
_entity_poly.pdbx_strand_id
1 'polypeptide(L)'
;MASLLAQLPPCDLVLVEGYKREAIPKLEVHRAATSKPWLHPDDPHILAVASDAEPEQKIPRIDLDAIYLITDFIQTHALSVPTA
;
A
#
# COMPACT_ATOMS: atom_id res chain seq x y z
N MET A 1 -16.50 0.81 -0.72
CA MET A 1 -15.48 0.96 -1.77
C MET A 1 -16.10 0.90 -3.17
N ALA A 2 -16.76 -0.20 -3.54
CA ALA A 2 -17.29 -0.42 -4.90
C ALA A 2 -18.14 0.74 -5.48
N SER A 3 -19.02 1.35 -4.67
CA SER A 3 -19.87 2.47 -5.13
C SER A 3 -19.11 3.77 -5.41
N LEU A 4 -17.92 3.95 -4.83
CA LEU A 4 -17.04 5.09 -5.13
C LEU A 4 -16.20 4.81 -6.36
N LEU A 5 -15.67 3.59 -6.48
CA LEU A 5 -14.92 3.16 -7.68
C LEU A 5 -15.78 3.28 -8.94
N ALA A 6 -17.07 2.96 -8.87
CA ALA A 6 -18.00 3.08 -9.99
C ALA A 6 -18.24 4.54 -10.48
N GLN A 7 -17.83 5.54 -9.70
CA GLN A 7 -17.95 6.96 -10.08
C GLN A 7 -16.70 7.51 -10.77
N LEU A 8 -15.60 6.75 -10.77
CA LEU A 8 -14.36 7.16 -11.42
C LEU A 8 -14.46 6.94 -12.94
N PRO A 9 -13.94 7.87 -13.77
CA PRO A 9 -13.74 7.58 -15.19
C PRO A 9 -12.72 6.45 -15.37
N PRO A 10 -12.64 5.84 -16.58
CA PRO A 10 -11.60 4.86 -16.89
C PRO A 10 -10.21 5.38 -16.54
N CYS A 11 -9.43 4.57 -15.82
CA CYS A 11 -8.08 4.88 -15.39
C CYS A 11 -7.28 3.59 -15.17
N ASP A 12 -5.97 3.69 -15.32
CA ASP A 12 -5.05 2.54 -15.21
C ASP A 12 -4.68 2.22 -13.75
N LEU A 13 -4.85 3.19 -12.84
CA LEU A 13 -4.48 3.07 -11.43
C LEU A 13 -5.39 3.92 -10.54
N VAL A 14 -5.89 3.31 -9.46
CA VAL A 14 -6.58 3.99 -8.37
C VAL A 14 -5.76 3.86 -7.10
N LEU A 15 -5.34 4.99 -6.53
CA LEU A 15 -4.74 5.04 -5.21
C LEU A 15 -5.82 5.25 -4.16
N VAL A 16 -5.87 4.35 -3.18
CA VAL A 16 -6.84 4.40 -2.08
C VAL A 16 -6.10 4.79 -0.79
N GLU A 17 -6.50 5.90 -0.20
CA GLU A 17 -6.08 6.27 1.15
C GLU A 17 -7.18 5.91 2.16
N GLY A 18 -6.80 5.27 3.27
CA GLY A 18 -7.76 4.75 4.25
C GLY A 18 -8.16 3.31 3.97
N TYR A 19 -9.41 2.94 4.29
CA TYR A 19 -9.95 1.59 4.04
C TYR A 19 -9.07 0.42 4.52
N LYS A 20 -8.45 0.57 5.70
CA LYS A 20 -7.49 -0.40 6.26
C LYS A 20 -7.94 -1.87 6.23
N ARG A 21 -9.24 -2.12 6.33
CA ARG A 21 -9.84 -3.47 6.39
C ARG A 21 -10.31 -4.02 5.03
N GLU A 22 -10.24 -3.23 3.97
CA GLU A 22 -10.69 -3.67 2.64
C GLU A 22 -9.72 -4.70 2.06
N ALA A 23 -10.21 -5.72 1.36
CA ALA A 23 -9.39 -6.79 0.79
C ALA A 23 -8.76 -6.38 -0.56
N ILE A 24 -7.92 -5.34 -0.53
CA ILE A 24 -7.18 -4.82 -1.70
C ILE A 24 -5.67 -4.82 -1.43
N PRO A 25 -4.80 -4.92 -2.45
CA PRO A 25 -3.36 -4.75 -2.29
C PRO A 25 -3.01 -3.42 -1.61
N LYS A 26 -2.10 -3.46 -0.63
CA LYS A 26 -1.72 -2.29 0.18
C LYS A 26 -0.20 -2.13 0.27
N LEU A 27 0.22 -0.88 0.27
CA LEU A 27 1.49 -0.42 0.84
C LEU A 27 1.16 0.18 2.21
N GLU A 28 1.57 -0.48 3.30
CA GLU A 28 1.35 0.09 4.64
C GLU A 28 2.35 1.22 4.89
N VAL A 29 1.84 2.40 5.25
CA VAL A 29 2.68 3.52 5.70
C VAL A 29 2.70 3.53 7.22
N HIS A 30 3.86 3.24 7.81
CA HIS A 30 4.05 3.22 9.26
C HIS A 30 5.15 4.21 9.66
N ARG A 31 4.91 4.96 10.75
CA ARG A 31 5.88 5.90 11.34
C ARG A 31 6.03 5.60 12.81
N ALA A 32 7.26 5.39 13.29
CA ALA A 32 7.58 5.17 14.70
C ALA A 32 6.94 6.23 15.61
N ALA A 33 7.00 7.50 15.17
CA ALA A 33 6.47 8.64 15.91
C ALA A 33 4.96 8.60 16.15
N THR A 34 4.19 7.80 15.39
CA THR A 34 2.73 7.74 15.53
C THR A 34 2.26 6.78 16.62
N SER A 35 3.15 5.92 17.12
CA SER A 35 2.85 4.89 18.14
C SER A 35 1.62 4.04 17.84
N LYS A 36 1.27 3.88 16.55
CA LYS A 36 0.19 3.00 16.11
C LYS A 36 0.75 1.59 15.92
N PRO A 37 -0.04 0.55 16.23
CA PRO A 37 0.38 -0.80 15.90
C PRO A 37 0.44 -0.97 14.38
N TRP A 38 1.33 -1.85 13.95
CA TRP A 38 1.38 -2.35 12.57
C TRP A 38 0.07 -3.07 12.21
N LEU A 39 -0.31 -3.00 10.94
CA LEU A 39 -1.37 -3.84 10.36
C LEU A 39 -0.79 -5.18 9.87
N HIS A 40 0.43 -5.16 9.33
CA HIS A 40 1.23 -6.36 9.16
C HIS A 40 1.61 -6.93 10.55
N PRO A 41 1.58 -8.25 10.77
CA PRO A 41 1.35 -9.33 9.80
C PRO A 41 -0.11 -9.79 9.65
N ASP A 42 -1.05 -9.19 10.39
CA ASP A 42 -2.43 -9.65 10.46
C ASP A 42 -3.24 -9.41 9.17
N ASP A 43 -2.82 -8.44 8.35
CA ASP A 43 -3.44 -8.16 7.07
C ASP A 43 -2.64 -8.77 5.90
N PRO A 44 -3.14 -9.86 5.27
CA PRO A 44 -2.42 -10.56 4.21
C PRO A 44 -2.36 -9.78 2.90
N HIS A 45 -3.09 -8.65 2.78
CA HIS A 45 -3.08 -7.84 1.57
C HIS A 45 -1.97 -6.78 1.56
N ILE A 46 -1.18 -6.68 2.63
CA ILE A 46 -0.03 -5.78 2.69
C ILE A 46 1.14 -6.44 1.96
N LEU A 47 1.53 -5.83 0.85
CA LEU A 47 2.59 -6.34 -0.03
C LEU A 47 3.97 -5.81 0.34
N ALA A 48 4.02 -4.61 0.92
CA ALA A 48 5.23 -3.94 1.39
C ALA A 48 4.86 -2.91 2.48
N VAL A 49 5.87 -2.44 3.21
CA VAL A 49 5.75 -1.32 4.15
C VAL A 49 6.65 -0.17 3.72
N ALA A 50 6.13 1.06 3.80
CA ALA A 50 6.93 2.28 3.77
C ALA A 50 7.09 2.76 5.21
N SER A 51 8.30 2.71 5.77
CA SER A 51 8.50 2.93 7.21
C SER A 51 9.89 3.42 7.60
N ASP A 52 9.93 4.32 8.59
CA ASP A 52 11.13 4.74 9.34
C ASP A 52 11.51 3.76 10.47
N ALA A 53 10.65 2.76 10.73
CA ALA A 53 10.87 1.67 11.68
C ALA A 53 11.00 0.33 10.97
N GLU A 54 11.73 -0.59 11.58
CA GLU A 54 11.85 -1.97 11.10
C GLU A 54 10.60 -2.78 11.49
N PRO A 55 9.94 -3.49 10.56
CA PRO A 55 8.84 -4.39 10.89
C PRO A 55 9.37 -5.63 11.63
N GLU A 56 8.53 -6.22 12.49
CA GLU A 56 8.92 -7.40 13.27
C GLU A 56 9.06 -8.67 12.42
N GLN A 57 8.24 -8.80 11.37
CA GLN A 57 8.26 -9.93 10.44
C GLN A 57 8.82 -9.52 9.08
N LYS A 58 9.27 -10.52 8.32
CA LYS A 58 9.93 -10.31 7.04
C LYS A 58 8.93 -9.85 5.97
N ILE A 59 9.00 -8.58 5.61
CA ILE A 59 8.25 -7.96 4.52
C ILE A 59 9.13 -6.92 3.82
N PRO A 60 8.98 -6.67 2.50
CA PRO A 60 9.70 -5.59 1.84
C PRO A 60 9.45 -4.26 2.55
N ARG A 61 10.53 -3.63 3.01
CA ARG A 61 10.51 -2.30 3.63
C ARG A 61 11.16 -1.29 2.68
N ILE A 62 10.48 -0.17 2.49
CA ILE A 62 10.97 0.99 1.75
C ILE A 62 11.07 2.16 2.73
N ASP A 63 12.15 2.94 2.63
CA ASP A 63 12.28 4.16 3.42
C ASP A 63 11.21 5.19 3.01
N LEU A 64 10.66 5.92 3.99
CA LEU A 64 9.57 6.87 3.76
C LEU A 64 9.94 8.02 2.83
N ASP A 65 11.21 8.42 2.81
CA ASP A 65 11.72 9.52 1.98
C ASP A 65 12.22 9.02 0.61
N ALA A 66 12.26 7.70 0.39
CA ALA A 66 12.63 7.09 -0.89
C ALA A 66 11.47 7.08 -1.89
N ILE A 67 10.94 8.27 -2.21
CA ILE A 67 9.76 8.46 -3.07
C ILE A 67 9.87 7.75 -4.43
N TYR A 68 11.07 7.74 -5.03
CA TYR A 68 11.32 7.02 -6.28
C TYR A 68 11.10 5.51 -6.14
N LEU A 69 11.54 4.89 -5.04
CA LEU A 69 11.36 3.46 -4.80
C LEU A 69 9.89 3.12 -4.49
N ILE A 70 9.20 3.99 -3.75
CA ILE A 70 7.76 3.85 -3.50
C ILE A 70 6.99 3.89 -4.82
N THR A 71 7.33 4.84 -5.70
CA THR A 71 6.69 4.99 -7.02
C THR A 71 6.96 3.77 -7.90
N ASP A 72 8.20 3.32 -7.96
CA ASP A 72 8.60 2.13 -8.75
C ASP A 72 7.88 0.86 -8.28
N PHE A 73 7.75 0.68 -6.97
CA PHE A 73 6.98 -0.42 -6.39
C PHE A 73 5.51 -0.38 -6.82
N ILE A 74 4.86 0.79 -6.72
CA ILE A 74 3.46 0.98 -7.10
C ILE A 74 3.27 0.72 -8.60
N GLN A 75 4.12 1.29 -9.45
CA GLN A 75 4.03 1.14 -10.91
C GLN A 75 4.27 -0.31 -11.33
N THR A 76 5.30 -0.96 -10.79
CA THR A 76 5.61 -2.36 -11.07
C THR A 76 4.43 -3.26 -10.70
N HIS A 77 3.80 -3.04 -9.54
CA HIS A 77 2.61 -3.79 -9.16
C HIS A 77 1.43 -3.51 -10.10
N ALA A 78 1.11 -2.24 -10.36
CA ALA A 78 -0.01 -1.86 -11.21
C ALA A 78 0.09 -2.45 -12.62
N LEU A 79 1.28 -2.38 -13.24
CA LEU A 79 1.54 -2.92 -14.57
C LEU A 79 1.53 -4.45 -14.63
N SER A 80 1.68 -5.13 -13.49
CA SER A 80 1.59 -6.60 -13.41
C SER A 80 0.15 -7.12 -13.40
N VAL A 81 -0.83 -6.24 -13.21
CA VAL A 81 -2.26 -6.57 -13.18
C VAL A 81 -2.90 -6.09 -14.48
N PRO A 82 -3.56 -6.97 -15.27
CA PRO A 82 -4.25 -6.56 -16.47
C PRO A 82 -5.36 -5.54 -16.17
N THR A 83 -5.39 -4.44 -16.91
CA THR A 83 -6.54 -3.53 -16.95
C THR A 83 -7.62 -4.12 -17.88
N ALA A 84 -8.88 -4.02 -17.46
CA ALA A 84 -10.05 -4.51 -18.22
C ALA A 84 -10.39 -3.65 -19.44
#